data_AF-R5KR72-F1
#
_entry.id   AF-R5KR72-F1
#
_cell.length_a   1.000
_cell.length_b   1.000
_cell.length_c   1.000
_cell.angle_alpha   90.00
_cell.angle_beta   90.00
_cell.angle_gamma   90.00
#
_symmetry.space_group_name_H-M   'P 1'
#
loop_
_entity.id
_entity.type
_entity.pdbx_description
1 polymer ?
#
loop_
_entity_poly.entity_id
_entity_poly.type
_entity_poly.pdbx_seq_one_letter_code
_entity_poly.pdbx_strand_id
1 'polypeptide(L)'
;MHLHSGVFKGIIVVIIIIGVWGADMKRCLIVVDYQNDFVSGSLGFEKAKALDGCICEKIRECRKAGGDILFTMDTHGRDYLKTREGRSIPVEHCIKGTNGHCLYGNTAQEAREEDLYFEKSTYGSDALYEYLKTAAYDSIELCGVVSNICVLSNAVLAKTALPESEIKIDARCTASNDDRLNEEVLDVLASINVEITNRV
;
A
#
# COMPACT_ATOMS: atom_id res chain seq x y z
N MET A 1 37.81 -20.23 -72.61
CA MET A 1 36.74 -19.24 -72.41
C MET A 1 36.15 -19.50 -71.04
N HIS A 2 36.36 -18.57 -70.11
CA HIS A 2 36.02 -18.67 -68.71
C HIS A 2 34.51 -18.85 -68.46
N LEU A 3 34.16 -19.63 -67.45
CA LEU A 3 32.99 -19.39 -66.61
C LEU A 3 33.31 -19.76 -65.16
N HIS A 4 33.40 -18.71 -64.34
CA HIS A 4 33.34 -18.75 -62.89
C HIS A 4 31.95 -19.24 -62.44
N SER A 5 31.91 -19.97 -61.33
CA SER A 5 30.82 -19.82 -60.35
C SER A 5 31.35 -20.15 -58.97
N GLY A 6 31.43 -19.11 -58.14
CA GLY A 6 32.02 -19.13 -56.82
C GLY A 6 31.18 -19.86 -55.77
N VAL A 7 31.88 -20.32 -54.75
CA VAL A 7 31.35 -20.91 -53.52
C VAL A 7 30.68 -19.80 -52.71
N PHE A 8 29.35 -19.78 -52.66
CA PHE A 8 28.62 -18.96 -51.69
C PHE A 8 28.70 -19.63 -50.31
N LYS A 9 29.64 -19.17 -49.48
CA LYS A 9 29.60 -19.37 -48.03
C LYS A 9 28.43 -18.54 -47.49
N GLY A 10 27.29 -19.19 -47.24
CA GLY A 10 26.16 -18.58 -46.56
C GLY A 10 26.55 -18.25 -45.12
N ILE A 11 26.64 -16.95 -44.80
CA ILE A 11 26.66 -16.46 -43.43
C ILE A 11 25.21 -16.46 -42.95
N ILE A 12 24.89 -17.31 -41.99
CA ILE A 12 23.63 -17.21 -41.23
C ILE A 12 23.79 -16.00 -40.32
N VAL A 13 23.17 -14.88 -40.70
CA VAL A 13 22.99 -13.74 -39.80
C VAL A 13 21.86 -14.10 -38.85
N VAL A 14 22.21 -14.57 -37.65
CA VAL A 14 21.26 -14.65 -36.54
C VAL A 14 21.02 -13.22 -36.08
N ILE A 15 19.93 -12.61 -36.55
CA ILE A 15 19.44 -11.35 -35.98
C ILE A 15 18.90 -11.71 -34.59
N ILE A 16 19.74 -11.56 -33.57
CA ILE A 16 19.29 -11.55 -32.18
C ILE A 16 18.55 -10.22 -32.04
N ILE A 17 17.22 -10.26 -32.18
CA ILE A 17 16.37 -9.17 -31.70
C ILE A 17 16.49 -9.24 -30.18
N ILE A 18 17.42 -8.46 -29.62
CA ILE A 18 17.44 -8.16 -28.20
C ILE A 18 16.22 -7.27 -27.99
N GLY A 19 15.06 -7.89 -27.79
CA GLY A 19 13.92 -7.17 -27.25
C GLY A 19 14.39 -6.52 -25.96
N VAL A 20 14.30 -5.20 -25.88
CA VAL A 20 14.31 -4.53 -24.59
C VAL A 20 12.97 -4.91 -23.96
N TRP A 21 12.93 -6.07 -23.30
CA TRP A 21 11.85 -6.44 -22.41
C TRP A 21 12.02 -5.56 -21.18
N GLY A 22 11.49 -4.33 -21.23
CA GLY A 22 11.10 -3.69 -20.00
C GLY A 22 9.97 -4.56 -19.44
N ALA A 23 10.26 -5.36 -18.42
CA ALA A 23 9.18 -5.96 -17.64
C ALA A 23 8.32 -4.78 -17.14
N ASP A 24 7.03 -4.79 -17.46
CA ASP A 24 6.10 -3.80 -16.92
C ASP A 24 6.12 -3.96 -15.40
N MET A 25 6.78 -3.02 -14.71
CA MET A 25 6.96 -3.04 -13.26
C MET A 25 5.61 -2.92 -12.59
N LYS A 26 5.08 -4.04 -12.09
CA LYS A 26 3.77 -4.10 -11.46
C LYS A 26 3.86 -3.42 -10.10
N ARG A 27 2.97 -2.45 -9.84
CA ARG A 27 2.98 -1.69 -8.59
C ARG A 27 1.61 -1.61 -7.96
N CYS A 28 1.57 -1.39 -6.66
CA CYS A 28 0.34 -1.05 -5.96
C CYS A 28 0.54 0.02 -4.89
N LEU A 29 -0.57 0.69 -4.56
CA LEU A 29 -0.70 1.56 -3.40
C LEU A 29 -1.66 0.91 -2.41
N ILE A 30 -1.21 0.76 -1.17
CA ILE A 30 -2.02 0.29 -0.04
C ILE A 30 -2.41 1.52 0.80
N VAL A 31 -3.68 1.86 0.80
CA VAL A 31 -4.27 2.91 1.65
C VAL A 31 -4.78 2.25 2.92
N VAL A 32 -4.05 2.48 4.01
CA VAL A 32 -4.28 1.81 5.29
C VAL A 32 -5.29 2.58 6.13
N ASP A 33 -6.46 1.99 6.34
CA ASP A 33 -7.45 2.37 7.35
C ASP A 33 -7.83 3.86 7.35
N TYR A 34 -7.89 4.50 6.18
CA TYR A 34 -8.21 5.93 6.07
C TYR A 34 -9.73 6.18 6.18
N GLN A 35 -10.31 5.71 7.28
CA GLN A 35 -11.74 5.68 7.60
C GLN A 35 -12.15 6.85 8.48
N ASN A 36 -13.44 7.19 8.46
CA ASN A 36 -14.00 8.34 9.18
C ASN A 36 -13.64 8.33 10.67
N ASP A 37 -13.72 7.19 11.36
CA ASP A 37 -13.41 7.11 12.79
C ASP A 37 -11.94 7.38 13.12
N PHE A 38 -11.00 7.02 12.25
CA PHE A 38 -9.58 7.28 12.45
C PHE A 38 -9.14 8.68 12.01
N VAL A 39 -9.97 9.38 11.23
CA VAL A 39 -9.63 10.72 10.73
C VAL A 39 -10.36 11.83 11.48
N SER A 40 -11.68 11.69 11.65
CA SER A 40 -12.55 12.74 12.21
C SER A 40 -13.53 12.26 13.27
N GLY A 41 -13.64 10.95 13.49
CA GLY A 41 -14.55 10.33 14.45
C GLY A 41 -13.85 9.92 15.74
N SER A 42 -14.21 8.74 16.27
CA SER A 42 -13.91 8.36 17.66
C SER A 42 -12.43 8.27 18.01
N LEU A 43 -11.57 8.02 17.02
CA LEU A 43 -10.11 7.94 17.15
C LEU A 43 -9.40 8.96 16.23
N GLY A 44 -10.12 9.99 15.78
CA GLY A 44 -9.60 11.02 14.88
C GLY A 44 -8.61 11.98 15.55
N PHE A 45 -7.73 12.57 14.74
CA PHE A 45 -6.75 13.57 15.17
C PHE A 45 -6.42 14.54 14.02
N GLU A 46 -6.01 15.78 14.36
CA GLU A 46 -5.88 16.86 13.36
C GLU A 46 -4.92 16.54 12.21
N LYS A 47 -3.80 15.87 12.50
CA LYS A 47 -2.84 15.48 11.46
C LYS A 47 -3.42 14.45 10.48
N ALA A 48 -4.33 13.56 10.92
CA ALA A 48 -4.98 12.61 10.03
C ALA A 48 -5.78 13.32 8.93
N LYS A 49 -6.51 14.39 9.27
CA LYS A 49 -7.30 15.17 8.31
C LYS A 49 -6.44 15.82 7.23
N ALA A 50 -5.22 16.23 7.58
CA ALA A 50 -4.29 16.85 6.65
C ALA A 50 -3.76 15.89 5.57
N LEU A 51 -3.88 14.57 5.78
CA LEU A 51 -3.40 13.56 4.83
C LEU A 51 -4.31 13.39 3.59
N ASP A 52 -5.55 13.88 3.63
CA ASP A 52 -6.56 13.57 2.60
C ASP A 52 -6.10 13.99 1.20
N GLY A 53 -5.51 15.18 1.09
CA GLY A 53 -5.00 15.71 -0.17
C GLY A 53 -3.86 14.87 -0.75
N CYS A 54 -2.83 14.56 0.06
CA CYS A 54 -1.68 13.82 -0.44
C CYS A 54 -2.00 12.35 -0.70
N ILE A 55 -2.90 11.72 0.06
CA ILE A 55 -3.37 10.36 -0.23
C ILE A 55 -4.12 10.33 -1.58
N CYS A 56 -4.99 11.32 -1.85
CA CYS A 56 -5.64 11.44 -3.17
C CYS A 56 -4.62 11.56 -4.31
N GLU A 57 -3.56 12.35 -4.12
CA GLU A 57 -2.47 12.48 -5.09
C GLU A 57 -1.78 11.13 -5.35
N LYS A 58 -1.43 10.39 -4.29
CA LYS A 58 -0.84 9.05 -4.42
C LYS A 58 -1.72 8.07 -5.17
N ILE A 59 -3.03 8.06 -4.89
CA ILE A 59 -3.99 7.22 -5.61
C ILE A 59 -3.98 7.54 -7.11
N ARG A 60 -4.06 8.82 -7.47
CA ARG A 60 -4.07 9.27 -8.87
C ARG A 60 -2.74 8.94 -9.58
N GLU A 61 -1.61 9.14 -8.90
CA GLU A 61 -0.28 8.83 -9.41
C GLU A 61 -0.10 7.33 -9.68
N CYS A 62 -0.48 6.49 -8.70
CA CYS A 62 -0.42 5.04 -8.84
C CYS A 62 -1.26 4.55 -10.02
N ARG A 63 -2.52 5.00 -10.13
CA ARG A 63 -3.39 4.65 -11.26
C ARG A 63 -2.86 5.14 -12.59
N LYS A 64 -2.32 6.36 -12.67
CA LYS A 64 -1.71 6.90 -13.90
C LYS A 64 -0.53 6.05 -14.36
N ALA A 65 0.18 5.44 -13.42
CA ALA A 65 1.27 4.50 -13.68
C ALA A 65 0.79 3.06 -13.94
N GLY A 66 -0.51 2.81 -14.05
CA GLY A 66 -1.09 1.48 -14.27
C GLY A 66 -1.04 0.55 -13.05
N GLY A 67 -0.86 1.12 -11.85
CA GLY A 67 -0.82 0.37 -10.60
C GLY A 67 -2.20 0.11 -9.98
N ASP A 68 -2.24 -0.88 -9.10
CA ASP A 68 -3.45 -1.29 -8.38
C ASP A 68 -3.63 -0.47 -7.09
N ILE A 69 -4.87 -0.18 -6.72
CA ILE A 69 -5.21 0.45 -5.44
C ILE A 69 -5.86 -0.57 -4.51
N LEU A 70 -5.30 -0.69 -3.31
CA LEU A 70 -5.73 -1.61 -2.28
C LEU A 70 -6.07 -0.80 -1.03
N PHE A 71 -7.19 -1.08 -0.39
CA PHE A 71 -7.59 -0.51 0.87
C PHE A 71 -7.60 -1.58 1.94
N THR A 72 -6.97 -1.32 3.09
CA THR A 72 -7.34 -2.05 4.31
C THR A 72 -8.44 -1.28 5.03
N MET A 73 -9.40 -2.03 5.57
CA MET A 73 -10.54 -1.48 6.28
C MET A 73 -10.59 -2.16 7.64
N ASP A 74 -10.22 -1.42 8.69
CA ASP A 74 -10.48 -1.91 10.03
C ASP A 74 -11.98 -2.07 10.23
N THR A 75 -12.39 -3.22 10.74
CA THR A 75 -13.79 -3.64 10.69
C THR A 75 -14.13 -4.40 11.95
N HIS A 76 -14.99 -3.80 12.77
CA HIS A 76 -15.40 -4.34 14.05
C HIS A 76 -16.90 -4.60 14.15
N GLY A 77 -17.26 -5.54 15.02
CA GLY A 77 -18.64 -5.82 15.42
C GLY A 77 -19.05 -5.05 16.66
N ARG A 78 -20.36 -5.06 16.98
CA ARG A 78 -20.93 -4.44 18.20
C ARG A 78 -20.43 -5.06 19.51
N ASP A 79 -19.75 -6.19 19.42
CA ASP A 79 -19.10 -6.87 20.54
C ASP A 79 -17.62 -6.48 20.70
N TYR A 80 -17.15 -5.43 19.99
CA TYR A 80 -15.77 -4.94 20.04
C TYR A 80 -15.22 -4.84 21.46
N LEU A 81 -15.96 -4.23 22.40
CA LEU A 81 -15.54 -4.05 23.80
C LEU A 81 -15.33 -5.37 24.57
N LYS A 82 -15.79 -6.51 24.04
CA LYS A 82 -15.56 -7.85 24.63
C LYS A 82 -14.26 -8.50 24.12
N THR A 83 -13.69 -7.99 23.02
CA THR A 83 -12.44 -8.51 22.44
C THR A 83 -11.24 -8.18 23.34
N ARG A 84 -10.05 -8.70 22.98
CA ARG A 84 -8.80 -8.32 23.66
C ARG A 84 -8.42 -6.88 23.34
N GLU A 85 -8.59 -6.48 22.09
CA GLU A 85 -8.28 -5.14 21.62
C GLU A 85 -9.19 -4.11 22.27
N GLY A 86 -10.51 -4.32 22.24
CA GLY A 86 -11.48 -3.41 22.86
C GLY A 86 -11.39 -3.31 24.38
N ARG A 87 -10.68 -4.24 25.05
CA ARG A 87 -10.31 -4.10 26.46
C ARG A 87 -9.07 -3.23 26.67
N SER A 88 -8.15 -3.20 25.71
CA SER A 88 -6.95 -2.36 25.73
C SER A 88 -7.22 -0.95 25.20
N ILE A 89 -8.10 -0.83 24.21
CA ILE A 89 -8.54 0.41 23.57
C ILE A 89 -10.08 0.46 23.72
N PRO A 90 -10.61 0.92 24.86
CA PRO A 90 -12.05 0.85 25.16
C PRO A 90 -12.85 1.97 24.48
N VAL A 91 -12.67 2.11 23.17
CA VAL A 91 -13.35 3.09 22.31
C VAL A 91 -13.90 2.34 21.11
N GLU A 92 -15.22 2.30 20.95
CA GLU A 92 -15.82 1.73 19.74
C GLU A 92 -15.44 2.58 18.52
N HIS A 93 -15.02 1.90 17.47
CA HIS A 93 -14.61 2.49 16.20
C HIS A 93 -14.82 1.51 15.07
N CYS A 94 -14.92 2.04 13.85
CA CYS A 94 -14.95 1.27 12.61
C CYS A 94 -15.97 0.11 12.64
N ILE A 95 -17.11 0.35 13.32
CA ILE A 95 -18.17 -0.65 13.44
C ILE A 95 -18.82 -0.82 12.07
N LYS A 96 -18.83 -2.06 11.57
CA LYS A 96 -19.30 -2.36 10.21
C LYS A 96 -20.69 -1.80 9.95
N GLY A 97 -20.83 -1.09 8.83
CA GLY A 97 -22.09 -0.48 8.39
C GLY A 97 -22.44 0.86 9.07
N THR A 98 -21.57 1.39 9.94
CA THR A 98 -21.70 2.75 10.47
C THR A 98 -20.96 3.75 9.59
N ASN A 99 -21.29 5.05 9.72
CA ASN A 99 -20.55 6.10 9.02
C ASN A 99 -19.06 6.13 9.42
N GLY A 100 -18.74 5.78 10.67
CA GLY A 100 -17.36 5.71 11.16
C GLY A 100 -16.49 4.71 10.39
N HIS A 101 -17.10 3.65 9.85
CA HIS A 101 -16.44 2.61 9.06
C HIS A 101 -16.14 3.02 7.61
N CYS A 102 -16.86 4.00 7.04
CA CYS A 102 -16.64 4.42 5.66
C CYS A 102 -15.28 5.12 5.48
N LEU A 103 -14.72 5.05 4.27
CA LEU A 103 -13.54 5.86 3.89
C LEU A 103 -13.82 7.35 4.09
N TYR A 104 -12.78 8.10 4.43
CA TYR A 104 -12.87 9.52 4.73
C TYR A 104 -12.71 10.41 3.48
N GLY A 105 -13.40 11.55 3.48
CA GLY A 105 -13.05 12.72 2.68
C GLY A 105 -13.00 12.53 1.16
N ASN A 106 -12.05 13.19 0.53
CA ASN A 106 -11.82 13.08 -0.91
C ASN A 106 -11.20 11.73 -1.28
N THR A 107 -10.47 11.10 -0.34
CA THR A 107 -9.93 9.75 -0.52
C THR A 107 -11.06 8.75 -0.82
N ALA A 108 -12.21 8.88 -0.15
CA ALA A 108 -13.39 8.08 -0.47
C ALA A 108 -13.95 8.34 -1.88
N GLN A 109 -13.82 9.56 -2.40
CA GLN A 109 -14.25 9.92 -3.76
C GLN A 109 -13.29 9.41 -4.83
N GLU A 110 -12.01 9.24 -4.48
CA GLU A 110 -11.03 8.62 -5.35
C GLU A 110 -11.20 7.10 -5.41
N ALA A 111 -11.86 6.47 -4.44
CA ALA A 111 -12.09 5.04 -4.42
C ALA A 111 -13.04 4.61 -5.55
N ARG A 112 -12.77 3.46 -6.16
CA ARG A 112 -13.53 2.91 -7.29
C ARG A 112 -13.97 1.47 -7.02
N GLU A 113 -14.88 0.99 -7.85
CA GLU A 113 -15.43 -0.38 -7.75
C GLU A 113 -14.39 -1.44 -8.07
N GLU A 114 -13.44 -1.15 -8.98
CA GLU A 114 -12.36 -2.06 -9.34
C GLU A 114 -11.22 -2.14 -8.31
N ASP A 115 -11.18 -1.23 -7.33
CA ASP A 115 -10.18 -1.27 -6.27
C ASP A 115 -10.44 -2.45 -5.32
N LEU A 116 -9.39 -2.91 -4.64
CA LEU A 116 -9.50 -4.05 -3.73
C LEU A 116 -9.66 -3.58 -2.29
N TYR A 117 -10.55 -4.22 -1.53
CA TYR A 117 -10.83 -3.88 -0.14
C TYR A 117 -10.63 -5.11 0.75
N PHE A 118 -9.81 -4.94 1.77
CA PHE A 118 -9.46 -5.98 2.74
C PHE A 118 -9.98 -5.57 4.12
N GLU A 119 -11.16 -6.07 4.46
CA GLU A 119 -11.66 -5.96 5.84
C GLU A 119 -10.79 -6.78 6.79
N LYS A 120 -10.36 -6.17 7.90
CA LYS A 120 -9.55 -6.81 8.94
C LYS A 120 -10.14 -6.53 10.32
N SER A 121 -9.89 -7.41 11.28
CA SER A 121 -10.40 -7.29 12.66
C SER A 121 -9.31 -6.93 13.68
N THR A 122 -8.12 -6.61 13.22
CA THR A 122 -6.96 -6.20 14.04
C THR A 122 -5.98 -5.38 13.19
N TYR A 123 -4.82 -5.03 13.73
CA TYR A 123 -3.88 -4.06 13.16
C TYR A 123 -3.41 -4.40 11.72
N GLY A 124 -2.91 -5.62 11.48
CA GLY A 124 -2.51 -6.08 10.15
C GLY A 124 -3.60 -6.91 9.46
N SER A 125 -3.68 -6.85 8.13
CA SER A 125 -4.63 -7.66 7.35
C SER A 125 -4.01 -8.98 6.89
N ASP A 126 -4.53 -10.09 7.43
CA ASP A 126 -4.20 -11.45 7.00
C ASP A 126 -4.67 -11.74 5.57
N ALA A 127 -5.85 -11.24 5.19
CA ALA A 127 -6.37 -11.37 3.83
C ALA A 127 -5.48 -10.64 2.79
N LEU A 128 -5.01 -9.44 3.12
CA LEU A 128 -4.04 -8.71 2.29
C LEU A 128 -2.73 -9.49 2.17
N TYR A 129 -2.22 -10.05 3.27
CA TYR A 129 -1.01 -10.86 3.27
C TYR A 129 -1.15 -12.08 2.33
N GLU A 130 -2.27 -12.83 2.43
CA GLU A 130 -2.55 -13.96 1.55
C GLU A 130 -2.64 -13.55 0.08
N TYR A 131 -3.27 -12.41 -0.21
CA TYR A 131 -3.33 -11.85 -1.55
C TYR A 131 -1.94 -11.51 -2.10
N LEU A 132 -1.12 -10.78 -1.34
CA LEU A 132 0.20 -10.33 -1.75
C LEU A 132 1.15 -11.48 -2.08
N LYS A 133 1.06 -12.63 -1.38
CA LYS A 133 1.87 -13.82 -1.72
C LYS A 133 1.63 -14.33 -3.15
N THR A 134 0.48 -14.01 -3.73
CA THR A 134 0.11 -14.41 -5.10
C THR A 134 0.20 -13.25 -6.09
N ALA A 135 0.12 -12.00 -5.60
CA ALA A 135 0.23 -10.80 -6.40
C ALA A 135 1.70 -10.41 -6.56
N ALA A 136 2.32 -10.78 -7.68
CA ALA A 136 3.71 -10.46 -8.00
C ALA A 136 3.90 -8.95 -8.30
N TYR A 137 3.87 -8.11 -7.27
CA TYR A 137 4.22 -6.69 -7.36
C TYR A 137 5.72 -6.50 -7.25
N ASP A 138 6.31 -5.65 -8.09
CA ASP A 138 7.70 -5.23 -7.97
C ASP A 138 7.87 -4.07 -6.97
N SER A 139 6.81 -3.27 -6.78
CA SER A 139 6.82 -2.16 -5.83
C SER A 139 5.47 -1.96 -5.13
N ILE A 140 5.54 -1.65 -3.84
CA ILE A 140 4.39 -1.43 -2.95
C ILE A 140 4.62 -0.11 -2.22
N GLU A 141 3.71 0.84 -2.37
CA GLU A 141 3.68 2.04 -1.53
C GLU A 141 2.57 1.93 -0.49
N LEU A 142 2.84 2.32 0.76
CA LEU A 142 1.85 2.40 1.82
C LEU A 142 1.62 3.86 2.24
N CYS A 143 0.36 4.19 2.51
CA CYS A 143 -0.07 5.46 3.10
C CYS A 143 -1.26 5.22 4.05
N GLY A 144 -1.75 6.27 4.72
CA GLY A 144 -2.89 6.17 5.64
C GLY A 144 -2.49 6.19 7.11
N VAL A 145 -3.30 5.60 7.98
CA VAL A 145 -3.21 5.78 9.44
C VAL A 145 -3.38 4.49 10.25
N VAL A 146 -2.94 4.45 11.52
CA VAL A 146 -1.89 5.31 12.08
C VAL A 146 -0.52 4.71 11.76
N SER A 147 0.49 5.57 11.61
CA SER A 147 1.84 5.17 11.19
C SER A 147 2.43 4.07 12.08
N ASN A 148 2.26 4.20 13.40
CA ASN A 148 2.91 3.36 14.40
C ASN A 148 2.16 2.07 14.77
N ILE A 149 1.01 1.78 14.14
CA ILE A 149 0.20 0.59 14.43
C ILE A 149 -0.16 -0.13 13.13
N CYS A 150 -1.19 0.32 12.41
CA CYS A 150 -1.72 -0.38 11.25
C CYS A 150 -0.79 -0.26 10.04
N VAL A 151 -0.20 0.91 9.81
CA VAL A 151 0.76 1.10 8.70
C VAL A 151 2.00 0.26 8.93
N LEU A 152 2.58 0.30 10.14
CA LEU A 152 3.67 -0.60 10.53
C LEU A 152 3.32 -2.06 10.31
N SER A 153 2.17 -2.50 10.83
CA SER A 153 1.75 -3.91 10.76
C SER A 153 1.59 -4.39 9.32
N ASN A 154 0.93 -3.60 8.48
CA ASN A 154 0.74 -3.97 7.07
C ASN A 154 2.04 -3.85 6.25
N ALA A 155 2.94 -2.93 6.57
CA ALA A 155 4.27 -2.87 5.94
C ALA A 155 5.11 -4.11 6.24
N VAL A 156 5.10 -4.59 7.48
CA VAL A 156 5.78 -5.85 7.88
C VAL A 156 5.17 -7.05 7.15
N LEU A 157 3.84 -7.11 7.03
CA LEU A 157 3.15 -8.17 6.30
C LEU A 157 3.48 -8.13 4.80
N ALA A 158 3.49 -6.94 4.19
CA ALA A 158 3.88 -6.76 2.79
C ALA A 158 5.33 -7.24 2.56
N LYS A 159 6.27 -6.86 3.44
CA LYS A 159 7.68 -7.31 3.36
C LYS A 159 7.82 -8.81 3.52
N THR A 160 6.99 -9.41 4.36
CA THR A 160 6.98 -10.86 4.58
C THR A 160 6.41 -11.61 3.39
N ALA A 161 5.32 -11.11 2.78
CA ALA A 161 4.68 -11.72 1.62
C ALA A 161 5.55 -11.61 0.36
N LEU A 162 6.24 -10.48 0.20
CA LEU A 162 6.97 -10.10 -1.00
C LEU A 162 8.36 -9.53 -0.62
N PRO A 163 9.32 -10.40 -0.25
CA PRO A 163 10.61 -9.97 0.31
C PRO A 163 11.48 -9.19 -0.69
N GLU A 164 11.33 -9.44 -1.99
CA GLU A 164 12.13 -8.82 -3.05
C GLU A 164 11.52 -7.53 -3.62
N SER A 165 10.27 -7.21 -3.25
CA SER A 165 9.60 -6.00 -3.72
C SER A 165 10.12 -4.75 -3.01
N GLU A 166 10.16 -3.64 -3.73
CA GLU A 166 10.44 -2.33 -3.15
C GLU A 166 9.23 -1.87 -2.31
N ILE A 167 9.42 -1.68 -1.01
CA ILE A 167 8.37 -1.16 -0.13
C ILE A 167 8.67 0.28 0.24
N LYS A 168 7.70 1.18 0.04
CA LYS A 168 7.88 2.62 0.17
C LYS A 168 6.81 3.24 1.05
N ILE A 169 7.19 4.28 1.78
CA ILE A 169 6.27 5.16 2.51
C ILE A 169 6.72 6.61 2.28
N ASP A 170 5.80 7.43 1.78
CA ASP A 170 5.95 8.89 1.83
C ASP A 170 5.54 9.38 3.22
N ALA A 171 6.50 9.92 3.99
CA ALA A 171 6.27 10.35 5.36
C ALA A 171 5.20 11.47 5.47
N ARG A 172 4.89 12.17 4.38
CA ARG A 172 3.80 13.15 4.33
C ARG A 172 2.41 12.52 4.23
N CYS A 173 2.34 11.24 3.85
CA CYS A 173 1.09 10.50 3.60
C CYS A 173 0.74 9.52 4.72
N THR A 174 1.39 9.63 5.88
CA THR A 174 1.02 8.89 7.10
C THR A 174 1.26 9.74 8.34
N ALA A 175 0.58 9.43 9.43
CA ALA A 175 0.75 10.12 10.69
C ALA A 175 0.36 9.24 11.89
N SER A 176 0.89 9.60 13.06
CA SER A 176 0.41 9.16 14.36
C SER A 176 -0.22 10.34 15.10
N ASN A 177 -1.03 10.03 16.12
CA ASN A 177 -1.47 11.01 17.10
C ASN A 177 -0.37 11.39 18.11
N ASP A 178 0.76 10.67 18.12
CA ASP A 178 1.96 10.97 18.91
C ASP A 178 3.16 11.19 17.96
N ASP A 179 3.69 12.40 17.95
CA ASP A 179 4.77 12.81 17.05
C ASP A 179 6.07 12.05 17.28
N ARG A 180 6.36 11.69 18.53
CA ARG A 180 7.56 10.90 18.85
C ARG A 180 7.40 9.48 18.32
N LEU A 181 6.23 8.85 18.54
CA LEU A 181 5.96 7.52 18.00
C LEU A 181 5.93 7.51 16.47
N ASN A 182 5.49 8.60 15.83
CA ASN A 182 5.56 8.76 14.39
C ASN A 182 7.01 8.70 13.89
N GLU A 183 7.92 9.44 14.52
CA GLU A 183 9.32 9.43 14.09
C GLU A 183 9.99 8.08 14.38
N GLU A 184 9.76 7.52 15.55
CA GLU A 184 10.35 6.23 15.94
C GLU A 184 9.89 5.10 15.01
N VAL A 185 8.61 5.07 14.60
CA VAL A 185 8.15 4.02 13.69
C VAL A 185 8.75 4.16 12.30
N LEU A 186 8.97 5.39 11.80
CA LEU A 186 9.64 5.60 10.52
C LEU A 186 11.08 5.08 10.55
N ASP A 187 11.79 5.24 11.67
CA ASP A 187 13.11 4.64 11.87
C ASP A 187 13.05 3.10 11.89
N VAL A 188 12.06 2.52 12.59
CA VAL A 188 11.85 1.07 12.62
C VAL A 188 11.55 0.53 11.21
N LEU A 189 10.69 1.21 10.45
CA LEU A 189 10.34 0.82 9.08
C LEU A 189 11.57 0.88 8.16
N ALA A 190 12.38 1.94 8.27
CA ALA A 190 13.64 2.03 7.53
C ALA A 190 14.60 0.89 7.86
N SER A 191 14.65 0.47 9.14
CA SER A 191 15.53 -0.62 9.58
C SER A 191 15.18 -1.99 8.99
N ILE A 192 13.94 -2.18 8.54
CA ILE A 192 13.46 -3.40 7.85
C ILE A 192 13.38 -3.23 6.33
N ASN A 193 14.17 -2.30 5.78
CA ASN A 193 14.29 -2.00 4.35
C ASN A 193 12.99 -1.47 3.70
N VAL A 194 12.18 -0.73 4.45
CA VAL A 194 11.15 0.15 3.85
C VAL A 194 11.81 1.49 3.50
N GLU A 195 11.68 1.92 2.25
CA GLU A 195 12.15 3.22 1.81
C GLU A 195 11.22 4.32 2.35
N ILE A 196 11.77 5.22 3.16
CA ILE A 196 11.06 6.38 3.69
C ILE A 196 11.44 7.61 2.87
N THR A 197 10.45 8.28 2.28
CA THR A 197 10.64 9.50 1.47
C THR A 197 9.98 10.71 2.11
N ASN A 198 10.44 11.91 1.76
CA ASN A 198 9.86 13.20 2.18
C ASN A 198 9.68 13.37 3.69
N ARG A 199 10.57 12.78 4.49
CA ARG A 199 10.70 13.03 5.93
C ARG A 199 11.33 14.41 6.15
N VAL A 200 10.75 15.22 7.03
CA VAL A 200 11.16 16.61 7.30
C VAL A 200 11.94 16.68 8.60
#